data_AF-A0AA43QVX4-F1
#
_entry.id   AF-A0AA43QVX4-F1
#
_cell.length_a   1.000
_cell.length_b   1.000
_cell.length_c   1.000
_cell.angle_alpha   90.00
_cell.angle_beta   90.00
_cell.angle_gamma   90.00
#
_symmetry.space_group_name_H-M   'P 1'
#
loop_
_entity.id
_entity.type
_entity.pdbx_description
1 polymer ?
#
loop_
_entity_poly.entity_id
_entity_poly.type
_entity_poly.pdbx_seq_one_letter_code
_entity_poly.pdbx_strand_id
1 'polypeptide(L)'
;MHRSRNKRKRVIFPFRFKTRQQMMNLQNDITEAATDSGSPIEEIIHGITASDTNMEAISGHEAVPSLFTSPPPIKDILVTETSIQQDEVVEDCIPLLAGAIPGKSAFDFSLSGVPRLERADHVRWLRNYIEAASSMLYDASRPWIVYWCLTGLSLLGEDIRHYSQRLTETFSPAQNPSGGFGGGHGQHSHLAPSYAVVLSLAMVGGDDSLNLVDRRSL
;
A
#
# COMPACT_ATOMS: atom_id res chain seq x y z
N MET A 1 32.34 0.60 -64.13
CA MET A 1 31.23 0.61 -63.16
C MET A 1 31.05 -0.80 -62.60
N HIS A 2 31.50 -1.07 -61.38
CA HIS A 2 31.34 -2.36 -60.70
C HIS A 2 30.61 -2.12 -59.37
N ARG A 3 29.34 -2.49 -59.27
CA ARG A 3 28.56 -2.44 -58.02
C ARG A 3 28.52 -3.84 -57.42
N SER A 4 29.28 -4.04 -56.34
CA SER A 4 29.23 -5.23 -55.49
C SER A 4 27.89 -5.31 -54.76
N ARG A 5 27.18 -6.44 -54.88
CA ARG A 5 25.96 -6.76 -54.12
C ARG A 5 26.37 -7.25 -52.73
N ASN A 6 26.16 -6.43 -51.70
CA ASN A 6 26.33 -6.82 -50.31
C ASN A 6 25.33 -7.91 -49.90
N LYS A 7 25.80 -9.12 -49.60
CA LYS A 7 25.01 -10.17 -48.92
C LYS A 7 24.93 -9.82 -47.44
N ARG A 8 23.75 -9.43 -46.94
CA ARG A 8 23.50 -9.28 -45.50
C ARG A 8 23.49 -10.67 -44.83
N LYS A 9 24.35 -10.88 -43.83
CA LYS A 9 24.31 -12.09 -42.98
C LYS A 9 23.08 -12.02 -42.06
N ARG A 10 22.20 -13.04 -42.12
CA ARG A 10 21.14 -13.24 -41.13
C ARG A 10 21.77 -13.82 -39.86
N VAL A 11 21.58 -13.15 -38.72
CA VAL A 11 21.88 -13.71 -37.40
C VAL A 11 20.64 -14.47 -36.95
N ILE A 12 20.76 -15.78 -36.75
CA ILE A 12 19.72 -16.64 -36.20
C ILE A 12 20.07 -16.83 -34.73
N PHE A 13 19.24 -16.32 -33.83
CA PHE A 13 19.36 -16.64 -32.41
C PHE A 13 18.66 -17.98 -32.14
N PRO A 14 19.31 -18.94 -31.46
CA PRO A 14 18.66 -20.19 -31.10
C PRO A 14 17.60 -19.93 -30.03
N PHE A 15 16.33 -20.16 -30.37
CA PHE A 15 15.23 -20.16 -29.43
C PHE A 15 15.38 -21.41 -28.53
N ARG A 16 15.74 -21.23 -27.26
CA ARG A 16 15.63 -22.28 -26.24
C ARG A 16 14.33 -22.05 -25.47
N PHE A 17 13.34 -22.90 -25.70
CA PHE A 17 12.23 -23.05 -24.77
C PHE A 17 12.78 -23.64 -23.46
N LYS A 18 12.61 -22.92 -22.35
CA LYS A 18 12.61 -23.54 -21.01
C LYS A 18 11.15 -23.79 -20.66
N THR A 19 10.83 -25.01 -20.25
CA THR A 19 9.49 -25.38 -19.79
C THR A 19 9.18 -24.67 -18.47
N ARG A 20 7.89 -24.37 -18.22
CA ARG A 20 7.37 -23.74 -16.98
C ARG A 20 7.94 -24.38 -15.71
N GLN A 21 8.13 -25.69 -15.73
CA GLN A 21 8.73 -26.46 -14.64
C GLN A 21 10.19 -26.07 -14.34
N GLN A 22 10.98 -25.74 -15.38
CA GLN A 22 12.39 -25.34 -15.20
C GLN A 22 12.54 -23.92 -14.66
N MET A 23 11.53 -23.06 -14.83
CA MET A 23 11.52 -21.73 -14.21
C MET A 23 11.08 -21.79 -12.75
N MET A 24 10.09 -22.64 -12.44
CA MET A 24 9.66 -22.90 -11.05
C MET A 24 10.79 -23.49 -10.19
N ASN A 25 11.57 -24.43 -10.71
CA ASN A 25 12.68 -25.02 -9.95
C ASN A 25 13.81 -24.00 -9.68
N LEU A 26 14.07 -23.08 -10.61
CA LEU A 26 15.09 -22.03 -10.41
C LEU A 26 14.64 -20.98 -9.39
N GLN A 27 13.33 -20.69 -9.34
CA GLN A 27 12.73 -19.79 -8.36
C GLN A 27 12.86 -20.37 -6.95
N ASN A 28 12.59 -21.68 -6.81
CA ASN A 28 12.65 -22.39 -5.53
C ASN A 28 14.07 -22.43 -4.94
N ASP A 29 15.08 -22.68 -5.78
CA ASP A 29 16.50 -22.70 -5.37
C ASP A 29 16.99 -21.31 -4.88
N ILE A 30 16.37 -20.22 -5.35
CA ILE A 30 16.69 -18.84 -4.91
C ILE A 30 16.00 -18.52 -3.57
N THR A 31 14.78 -19.02 -3.35
CA THR A 31 14.05 -18.83 -2.08
C THR A 31 14.62 -19.63 -0.92
N GLU A 32 15.13 -20.86 -1.13
CA GLU A 32 15.75 -21.65 -0.04
C GLU A 32 17.04 -21.03 0.51
N ALA A 33 17.72 -20.18 -0.27
CA ALA A 33 18.93 -19.48 0.18
C ALA A 33 18.63 -18.20 1.02
N ALA A 34 17.37 -17.75 1.07
CA ALA A 34 16.99 -16.47 1.69
C ALA A 34 16.26 -16.61 3.04
N THR A 35 15.85 -17.81 3.44
CA THR A 35 15.10 -18.04 4.68
C THR A 35 16.00 -18.48 5.83
N ASP A 36 16.78 -17.55 6.38
CA ASP A 36 17.35 -17.69 7.73
C ASP A 36 17.28 -16.34 8.48
N SER A 37 16.04 -15.90 8.75
CA SER A 37 15.67 -14.97 9.84
C SER A 37 14.21 -14.51 9.70
N GLY A 38 13.27 -15.42 9.99
CA GLY A 38 11.83 -15.13 9.89
C GLY A 38 11.36 -14.06 10.88
N SER A 39 10.91 -12.92 10.34
CA SER A 39 10.14 -11.88 11.01
C SER A 39 8.65 -12.22 11.00
N PRO A 40 7.84 -11.85 12.01
CA PRO A 40 6.40 -12.15 12.10
C PRO A 40 5.53 -11.64 10.93
N ILE A 41 6.11 -10.88 10.00
CA ILE A 41 5.45 -10.38 8.78
C ILE A 41 5.40 -11.45 7.69
N GLU A 42 6.35 -12.38 7.62
CA GLU A 42 6.38 -13.41 6.57
C GLU A 42 5.37 -14.54 6.80
N GLU A 43 5.09 -14.89 8.07
CA GLU A 43 4.06 -15.88 8.42
C GLU A 43 2.64 -15.42 8.00
N ILE A 44 2.39 -14.12 7.94
CA ILE A 44 1.08 -13.56 7.54
C ILE A 44 0.88 -13.67 6.02
N ILE A 45 1.97 -13.61 5.23
CA ILE A 45 1.90 -13.66 3.76
C ILE A 45 1.74 -15.11 3.28
N HIS A 46 2.41 -16.08 3.91
CA HIS A 46 2.34 -17.48 3.52
C HIS A 46 1.04 -18.21 3.93
N GLY A 47 0.30 -17.68 4.92
CA GLY A 47 -0.98 -18.27 5.34
C GLY A 47 -2.14 -18.09 4.35
N ILE A 48 -1.96 -17.28 3.29
CA ILE A 48 -3.01 -16.97 2.32
C ILE A 48 -3.02 -17.95 1.14
N THR A 49 -1.95 -18.69 0.91
CA THR A 49 -1.79 -19.54 -0.28
C THR A 49 -1.91 -21.03 0.02
N ALA A 50 -3.04 -21.48 0.57
CA ALA A 50 -3.42 -22.89 0.50
C ALA A 50 -4.89 -23.10 0.88
N SER A 51 -5.79 -22.94 -0.08
CA SER A 51 -7.03 -23.72 -0.09
C SER A 51 -7.52 -23.89 -1.52
N ASP A 52 -7.31 -25.09 -2.05
CA ASP A 52 -7.99 -25.60 -3.23
C ASP A 52 -9.50 -25.51 -2.98
N THR A 53 -10.16 -24.57 -3.65
CA THR A 53 -11.62 -24.50 -3.69
C THR A 53 -12.08 -24.45 -5.13
N ASN A 54 -12.95 -25.41 -5.45
CA ASN A 54 -13.68 -25.52 -6.71
C ASN A 54 -14.15 -24.14 -7.19
N MET A 55 -13.82 -23.82 -8.44
CA MET A 55 -14.38 -22.69 -9.19
C MET A 55 -15.86 -22.93 -9.45
N GLU A 56 -16.71 -22.78 -8.43
CA GLU A 56 -18.10 -22.41 -8.67
C GLU A 56 -18.08 -21.03 -9.34
N ALA A 57 -18.81 -20.91 -10.46
CA ALA A 57 -18.89 -19.68 -11.22
C ALA A 57 -19.36 -18.55 -10.31
N ILE A 58 -18.41 -17.69 -9.93
CA ILE A 58 -18.64 -16.46 -9.20
C ILE A 58 -19.57 -15.62 -10.09
N SER A 59 -20.88 -15.65 -9.79
CA SER A 59 -21.83 -14.76 -10.45
C SER A 59 -21.52 -13.36 -9.96
N GLY A 60 -20.73 -12.62 -10.75
CA GLY A 60 -20.42 -11.23 -10.47
C GLY A 60 -21.71 -10.43 -10.26
N HIS A 61 -21.64 -9.40 -9.42
CA HIS A 61 -22.79 -8.54 -9.16
C HIS A 61 -23.23 -7.89 -10.48
N GLU A 62 -24.40 -8.26 -11.01
CA GLU A 62 -24.88 -7.87 -12.36
C GLU A 62 -24.87 -6.35 -12.61
N ALA A 63 -24.92 -5.55 -11.54
CA ALA A 63 -24.87 -4.09 -11.65
C ALA A 63 -23.49 -3.51 -12.00
N VAL A 64 -22.40 -4.28 -11.91
CA VAL A 64 -21.05 -3.77 -12.23
C VAL A 64 -20.79 -3.89 -13.74
N PRO A 65 -20.51 -2.79 -14.45
CA PRO A 65 -20.24 -2.83 -15.89
C PRO A 65 -19.07 -3.73 -16.27
N SER A 66 -19.14 -4.37 -17.45
CA SER A 66 -18.07 -5.21 -17.99
C SER A 66 -16.73 -4.49 -18.16
N LEU A 67 -16.76 -3.15 -18.24
CA LEU A 67 -15.57 -2.30 -18.24
C LEU A 67 -14.65 -2.54 -17.02
N PHE A 68 -15.21 -2.94 -15.87
CA PHE A 68 -14.46 -3.17 -14.64
C PHE A 68 -14.24 -4.65 -14.32
N THR A 69 -14.93 -5.55 -15.03
CA THR A 69 -14.90 -7.00 -14.76
C THR A 69 -14.34 -7.81 -15.92
N SER A 70 -13.72 -7.15 -16.91
CA SER A 70 -13.08 -7.78 -18.06
C SER A 70 -11.65 -7.23 -18.24
N PRO A 71 -10.71 -8.04 -18.76
CA PRO A 71 -9.38 -7.56 -19.11
C PRO A 71 -9.43 -6.45 -20.17
N PRO A 72 -8.36 -5.63 -20.29
CA PRO A 72 -8.26 -4.62 -21.34
C PRO A 72 -8.44 -5.24 -22.73
N PRO A 73 -9.23 -4.62 -23.63
CA PRO A 73 -9.53 -5.18 -24.94
C PRO A 73 -8.32 -5.17 -25.89
N ILE A 74 -7.33 -4.31 -25.62
CA ILE A 74 -6.10 -4.21 -26.41
C ILE A 74 -4.97 -4.80 -25.58
N LYS A 75 -4.35 -5.86 -26.12
CA LYS A 75 -3.17 -6.49 -25.55
C LYS A 75 -2.07 -6.55 -26.60
N ASP A 76 -0.96 -5.89 -26.31
CA ASP A 76 0.19 -5.86 -27.19
C ASP A 76 0.87 -7.23 -27.27
N ILE A 77 1.46 -7.53 -28.43
CA ILE A 77 2.19 -8.78 -28.65
C ILE A 77 3.53 -8.84 -27.91
N LEU A 78 4.09 -7.68 -27.55
CA LEU A 78 5.38 -7.59 -26.87
C LEU A 78 5.16 -7.77 -25.37
N VAL A 79 5.62 -8.91 -24.85
CA VAL A 79 5.59 -9.21 -23.43
C VAL A 79 6.86 -8.69 -22.76
N THR A 80 6.69 -7.93 -21.68
CA THR A 80 7.75 -7.38 -20.83
C THR A 80 7.42 -7.67 -19.36
N GLU A 81 8.35 -7.38 -18.46
CA GLU A 81 8.09 -7.43 -17.02
C GLU A 81 6.88 -6.57 -16.61
N THR A 82 6.75 -5.37 -17.18
CA THR A 82 5.61 -4.48 -16.94
C THR A 82 4.28 -5.11 -17.37
N SER A 83 4.22 -5.78 -18.52
CA SER A 83 2.97 -6.41 -18.95
C SER A 83 2.61 -7.62 -18.07
N ILE A 84 3.62 -8.37 -17.61
CA ILE A 84 3.42 -9.52 -16.72
C ILE A 84 2.85 -9.06 -15.38
N GLN A 85 3.49 -8.08 -14.73
CA GLN A 85 3.02 -7.53 -13.44
C GLN A 85 1.63 -6.88 -13.57
N GLN A 86 1.35 -6.22 -14.69
CA GLN A 86 0.02 -5.67 -14.96
C GLN A 86 -1.03 -6.77 -15.10
N ASP A 87 -0.73 -7.84 -15.83
CA ASP A 87 -1.65 -8.97 -16.01
C ASP A 87 -1.96 -9.65 -14.67
N GLU A 88 -0.95 -9.89 -13.83
CA GLU A 88 -1.12 -10.47 -12.48
C GLU A 88 -2.07 -9.63 -11.61
N VAL A 89 -1.87 -8.31 -11.56
CA VAL A 89 -2.76 -7.41 -10.78
C VAL A 89 -4.19 -7.40 -11.34
N VAL A 90 -4.35 -7.47 -12.67
CA VAL A 90 -5.68 -7.53 -13.31
C VAL A 90 -6.40 -8.83 -12.95
N GLU A 91 -5.69 -9.97 -12.98
CA GLU A 91 -6.23 -11.28 -12.60
C GLU A 91 -6.71 -11.28 -11.14
N ASP A 92 -5.96 -10.66 -10.23
CA ASP A 92 -6.33 -10.55 -8.81
C ASP A 92 -7.49 -9.57 -8.56
N CYS A 93 -7.55 -8.45 -9.29
CA CYS A 93 -8.54 -7.39 -9.03
C CYS A 93 -9.92 -7.69 -9.64
N ILE A 94 -10.00 -8.36 -10.79
CA ILE A 94 -11.29 -8.60 -11.48
C ILE A 94 -12.33 -9.29 -10.59
N PRO A 95 -12.01 -10.37 -9.84
CA PRO A 95 -12.96 -10.99 -8.94
C PRO A 95 -13.47 -10.03 -7.85
N LEU A 96 -12.57 -9.24 -7.25
CA LEU A 96 -12.93 -8.26 -6.22
C LEU A 96 -13.85 -7.17 -6.78
N LEU A 97 -13.56 -6.66 -7.98
CA LEU A 97 -14.37 -5.67 -8.68
C LEU A 97 -15.74 -6.24 -9.09
N ALA A 98 -15.81 -7.53 -9.41
CA ALA A 98 -17.05 -8.24 -9.68
C ALA A 98 -17.88 -8.51 -8.41
N GLY A 99 -17.39 -8.12 -7.22
CA GLY A 99 -18.10 -8.33 -5.95
C GLY A 99 -17.85 -9.69 -5.31
N ALA A 100 -16.87 -10.45 -5.79
CA ALA A 100 -16.47 -11.76 -5.25
C ALA A 100 -15.64 -11.63 -3.96
N ILE A 101 -16.20 -10.96 -2.96
CA ILE A 101 -15.50 -10.64 -1.72
C ILE A 101 -15.90 -11.68 -0.65
N PRO A 102 -14.95 -12.47 -0.12
CA PRO A 102 -15.24 -13.44 0.93
C PRO A 102 -15.92 -12.80 2.14
N GLY A 103 -16.97 -13.45 2.65
CA GLY A 103 -17.71 -12.99 3.83
C GLY A 103 -18.67 -11.82 3.58
N LYS A 104 -18.85 -11.35 2.34
CA LYS A 104 -19.85 -10.34 1.99
C LYS A 104 -21.11 -10.99 1.40
N SER A 105 -22.26 -10.43 1.75
CA SER A 105 -23.57 -10.78 1.22
C SER A 105 -24.05 -9.70 0.24
N ALA A 106 -25.10 -9.98 -0.54
CA ALA A 106 -25.69 -9.01 -1.46
C ALA A 106 -26.11 -7.68 -0.78
N PHE A 107 -26.42 -7.70 0.52
CA PHE A 107 -26.83 -6.51 1.28
C PHE A 107 -25.66 -5.57 1.62
N ASP A 108 -24.43 -6.06 1.52
CA ASP A 108 -23.22 -5.28 1.81
C ASP A 108 -22.80 -4.40 0.61
N PHE A 109 -23.49 -4.53 -0.52
CA PHE A 109 -23.22 -3.78 -1.73
C PHE A 109 -24.24 -2.65 -1.93
N SER A 110 -23.78 -1.59 -2.58
CA SER A 110 -24.64 -0.54 -3.13
C SER A 110 -25.36 -1.02 -4.39
N LEU A 111 -26.34 -0.24 -4.88
CA LEU A 111 -27.02 -0.53 -6.15
C LEU A 111 -26.07 -0.65 -7.34
N SER A 112 -24.89 -0.03 -7.26
CA SER A 112 -23.86 -0.11 -8.29
C SER A 112 -22.90 -1.30 -8.11
N GLY A 113 -23.15 -2.20 -7.16
CA GLY A 113 -22.30 -3.36 -6.88
C GLY A 113 -20.99 -3.05 -6.16
N VAL A 114 -20.86 -1.86 -5.54
CA VAL A 114 -19.67 -1.48 -4.74
C VAL A 114 -19.93 -1.76 -3.26
N PRO A 115 -19.01 -2.45 -2.55
CA PRO A 115 -19.18 -2.73 -1.13
C PRO A 115 -19.24 -1.45 -0.29
N ARG A 116 -20.00 -1.48 0.80
CA ARG A 116 -20.04 -0.38 1.77
C ARG A 116 -18.71 -0.27 2.51
N LEU A 117 -18.34 0.95 2.87
CA LEU A 117 -17.14 1.22 3.67
C LEU A 117 -17.34 0.68 5.09
N GLU A 118 -16.42 -0.19 5.54
CA GLU A 118 -16.41 -0.77 6.89
C GLU A 118 -15.86 0.22 7.93
N ARG A 119 -16.60 1.30 8.15
CA ARG A 119 -16.18 2.45 8.98
C ARG A 119 -15.75 2.02 10.38
N ALA A 120 -16.51 1.15 11.03
CA ALA A 120 -16.24 0.74 12.40
C ALA A 120 -14.91 -0.04 12.54
N ASP A 121 -14.60 -0.90 11.58
CA ASP A 121 -13.35 -1.66 11.59
C ASP A 121 -12.16 -0.77 11.27
N HIS A 122 -12.28 0.17 10.33
CA HIS A 122 -11.24 1.16 10.05
C HIS A 122 -10.98 2.08 11.26
N VAL A 123 -12.03 2.58 11.93
CA VAL A 123 -11.87 3.39 13.15
C VAL A 123 -11.16 2.60 14.24
N ARG A 124 -11.56 1.34 14.47
CA ARG A 124 -10.92 0.46 15.46
C ARG A 124 -9.44 0.25 15.13
N TRP A 125 -9.14 -0.03 13.87
CA TRP A 125 -7.77 -0.22 13.41
C TRP A 125 -6.92 1.04 13.60
N LEU A 126 -7.40 2.22 13.18
CA LEU A 126 -6.67 3.49 13.29
C LEU A 126 -6.41 3.87 14.74
N ARG A 127 -7.39 3.68 15.63
CA ARG A 127 -7.23 3.90 17.07
C ARG A 127 -6.20 2.95 17.68
N ASN A 128 -6.24 1.67 17.33
CA ASN A 128 -5.24 0.73 17.84
C ASN A 128 -3.83 1.06 17.31
N TYR A 129 -3.73 1.44 16.04
CA TYR A 129 -2.44 1.71 15.40
C TYR A 129 -1.75 2.96 15.95
N ILE A 130 -2.51 4.04 16.21
CA ILE A 130 -1.92 5.27 16.79
C ILE A 130 -1.40 5.05 18.22
N GLU A 131 -2.04 4.17 19.00
CA GLU A 131 -1.59 3.79 20.34
C GLU A 131 -0.35 2.88 20.30
N ALA A 132 -0.25 2.02 19.30
CA ALA A 132 0.82 1.04 19.14
C ALA A 132 2.02 1.54 18.31
N ALA A 133 2.03 2.83 17.91
CA ALA A 133 3.01 3.43 17.01
C ALA A 133 4.41 3.65 17.64
N SER A 134 4.96 2.64 18.31
CA SER A 134 6.29 2.63 18.94
C SER A 134 7.28 1.66 18.27
N SER A 135 7.03 1.26 17.02
CA SER A 135 7.93 0.35 16.29
C SER A 135 9.22 1.08 15.86
N MET A 136 10.37 0.46 16.13
CA MET A 136 11.69 0.97 15.74
C MET A 136 11.86 1.10 14.22
N LEU A 137 11.11 0.32 13.45
CA LEU A 137 11.17 0.34 11.97
C LEU A 137 10.74 1.70 11.39
N TYR A 138 9.90 2.44 12.11
CA TYR A 138 9.35 3.72 11.66
C TYR A 138 9.68 4.85 12.62
N ASP A 139 10.77 4.76 13.38
CA ASP A 139 11.11 5.74 14.41
C ASP A 139 11.28 7.16 13.82
N ALA A 140 11.81 7.28 12.59
CA ALA A 140 11.90 8.57 11.89
C ALA A 140 10.59 9.04 11.23
N SER A 141 9.56 8.20 11.20
CA SER A 141 8.26 8.45 10.56
C SER A 141 7.10 8.47 11.56
N ARG A 142 7.37 8.57 12.86
CA ARG A 142 6.32 8.66 13.90
C ARG A 142 5.34 9.82 13.64
N PRO A 143 5.78 11.04 13.24
CA PRO A 143 4.88 12.10 12.79
C PRO A 143 3.92 11.69 11.68
N TRP A 144 4.39 10.90 10.71
CA TRP A 144 3.56 10.44 9.60
C TRP A 144 2.49 9.45 10.05
N ILE A 145 2.85 8.49 10.90
CA ILE A 145 1.88 7.54 11.46
C ILE A 145 0.75 8.28 12.18
N VAL A 146 1.11 9.24 13.03
CA VAL A 146 0.14 10.06 13.75
C VAL A 146 -0.74 10.85 12.78
N TYR A 147 -0.13 11.55 11.81
CA TYR A 147 -0.85 12.33 10.81
C TYR A 147 -1.85 11.47 10.01
N TRP A 148 -1.43 10.30 9.53
CA TRP A 148 -2.29 9.41 8.76
C TRP A 148 -3.45 8.87 9.60
N CYS A 149 -3.18 8.46 10.85
CA CYS A 149 -4.22 7.99 11.76
C CYS A 149 -5.25 9.07 12.06
N LEU A 150 -4.83 10.27 12.43
CA LEU A 150 -5.72 11.40 12.72
C LEU A 150 -6.52 11.82 11.49
N THR A 151 -5.88 11.84 10.32
CA THR A 151 -6.57 12.15 9.05
C THR A 151 -7.64 11.11 8.76
N GLY A 152 -7.33 9.82 8.86
CA GLY A 152 -8.30 8.75 8.66
C GLY A 152 -9.48 8.83 9.62
N LEU A 153 -9.22 9.06 10.91
CA LEU A 153 -10.26 9.25 11.93
C LEU A 153 -11.13 10.47 11.61
N SER A 154 -10.53 11.60 11.25
CA SER A 154 -11.25 12.82 10.89
C SER A 154 -12.13 12.64 9.64
N LEU A 155 -11.62 11.99 8.58
CA LEU A 155 -12.40 11.66 7.38
C LEU A 155 -13.56 10.70 7.66
N LEU A 156 -13.39 9.84 8.67
CA LEU A 156 -14.44 8.95 9.17
C LEU A 156 -15.41 9.68 10.14
N GLY A 157 -15.21 10.97 10.42
CA GLY A 157 -16.11 11.77 11.26
C GLY A 157 -15.92 11.56 12.76
N GLU A 158 -14.80 10.95 13.17
CA GLU A 158 -14.46 10.77 14.58
C GLU A 158 -13.96 12.09 15.20
N ASP A 159 -14.30 12.33 16.47
CA ASP A 159 -13.76 13.46 17.22
C ASP A 159 -12.32 13.19 17.67
N ILE A 160 -11.37 13.87 17.05
CA ILE A 160 -9.94 13.73 17.32
C ILE A 160 -9.38 14.78 18.28
N ARG A 161 -10.18 15.74 18.76
CA ARG A 161 -9.70 16.86 19.60
C ARG A 161 -9.06 16.39 20.91
N HIS A 162 -9.51 15.24 21.43
CA HIS A 162 -8.96 14.64 22.65
C HIS A 162 -7.49 14.20 22.51
N TYR A 163 -6.93 14.11 21.30
CA TYR A 163 -5.51 13.84 21.08
C TYR A 163 -4.60 15.07 21.29
N SER A 164 -5.15 16.29 21.37
CA SER A 164 -4.40 17.55 21.41
C SER A 164 -3.26 17.59 22.46
N GLN A 165 -3.57 17.20 23.71
CA GLN A 165 -2.57 17.17 24.77
C GLN A 165 -1.46 16.16 24.48
N ARG A 166 -1.83 14.92 24.13
CA ARG A 166 -0.87 13.83 23.87
C ARG A 166 0.04 14.15 22.68
N LEU A 167 -0.49 14.79 21.63
CA LEU A 167 0.31 15.22 20.49
C LEU A 167 1.33 16.28 20.88
N THR A 168 0.89 17.26 21.68
CA THR A 168 1.75 18.33 22.18
C THR A 168 2.90 17.74 22.99
N GLU A 169 2.61 16.83 23.91
CA GLU A 169 3.61 16.13 24.72
C GLU A 169 4.55 15.26 23.86
N THR A 170 4.01 14.59 22.84
CA THR A 170 4.78 13.69 21.97
C THR A 170 5.77 14.47 21.08
N PHE A 171 5.36 15.60 20.51
CA PHE A 171 6.17 16.32 19.52
C PHE A 171 6.90 17.56 20.05
N SER A 172 6.60 18.00 21.28
CA SER A 172 7.44 18.98 21.97
C SER A 172 8.93 18.61 21.99
N PRO A 173 9.34 17.38 22.38
CA PRO A 173 10.76 17.01 22.36
C PRO A 173 11.31 16.73 20.95
N ALA A 174 10.47 16.73 19.91
CA ALA A 174 10.86 16.53 18.52
C ALA A 174 11.07 17.86 17.76
N GLN A 175 10.70 19.00 18.34
CA GLN A 175 10.97 20.32 17.79
C GLN A 175 12.40 20.74 18.13
N ASN A 176 13.17 21.16 17.12
CA ASN A 176 14.56 21.55 17.34
C ASN A 176 14.71 23.07 17.49
N PRO A 177 15.69 23.55 18.29
CA PRO A 177 15.95 24.98 18.47
C PRO A 177 16.33 25.73 17.17
N SER A 178 16.81 24.99 16.17
CA SER A 178 17.13 25.53 14.83
C SER A 178 15.92 25.67 13.92
N GLY A 179 14.71 25.31 14.38
CA GLY A 179 13.49 25.32 13.58
C GLY A 179 13.03 23.93 13.15
N GLY A 180 11.71 23.76 13.02
CA GLY A 180 11.07 22.55 12.53
C GLY A 180 11.08 21.36 13.50
N PHE A 181 10.50 20.26 13.03
CA PHE A 181 10.37 19.00 13.77
C PHE A 181 11.15 17.87 13.09
N GLY A 182 11.75 17.00 13.90
CA GLY A 182 12.30 15.71 13.47
C GLY A 182 11.28 14.57 13.57
N GLY A 183 11.70 13.35 13.21
CA GLY A 183 10.86 12.15 13.35
C GLY A 183 10.66 11.70 14.81
N GLY A 184 11.47 12.19 15.72
CA GLY A 184 11.42 11.89 17.15
C GLY A 184 12.43 12.73 17.93
N HIS A 185 12.49 12.54 19.24
CA HIS A 185 13.45 13.26 20.08
C HIS A 185 14.90 13.04 19.63
N GLY A 186 15.65 14.13 19.50
CA GLY A 186 17.06 14.10 19.09
C GLY A 186 17.30 13.88 17.59
N GLN A 187 16.24 13.67 16.79
CA GLN A 187 16.37 13.59 15.34
C GLN A 187 16.38 15.00 14.73
N HIS A 188 17.19 15.18 13.67
CA HIS A 188 17.25 16.45 12.96
C HIS A 188 15.92 16.83 12.35
N SER A 189 15.64 18.13 12.32
CA SER A 189 14.47 18.66 11.66
C SER A 189 14.46 18.28 10.19
N HIS A 190 13.29 17.89 9.71
CA HIS A 190 13.09 17.58 8.30
C HIS A 190 11.70 18.08 7.87
N LEU A 191 11.57 18.46 6.59
CA LEU A 191 10.33 19.05 6.08
C LEU A 191 9.15 18.07 6.20
N ALA A 192 9.37 16.79 5.92
CA ALA A 192 8.33 15.76 5.98
C ALA A 192 7.71 15.59 7.40
N PRO A 193 8.48 15.33 8.48
CA PRO A 193 7.92 15.30 9.82
C PRO A 193 7.38 16.66 10.27
N SER A 194 8.01 17.78 9.90
CA SER A 194 7.48 19.12 10.21
C SER A 194 6.08 19.34 9.64
N TYR A 195 5.87 18.97 8.37
CA TYR A 195 4.57 18.98 7.71
C TYR A 195 3.55 18.12 8.48
N ALA A 196 3.92 16.88 8.78
CA ALA A 196 3.02 15.94 9.45
C ALA A 196 2.63 16.40 10.87
N VAL A 197 3.57 16.93 11.65
CA VAL A 197 3.30 17.49 12.98
C VAL A 197 2.39 18.72 12.88
N VAL A 198 2.73 19.69 12.04
CA VAL A 198 1.96 20.94 11.90
C VAL A 198 0.51 20.65 11.49
N LEU A 199 0.28 19.76 10.53
CA LEU A 199 -1.08 19.38 10.15
C LEU A 199 -1.79 18.60 11.24
N SER A 200 -1.11 17.73 11.97
CA SER A 200 -1.70 17.00 13.10
C SER A 200 -2.19 17.97 14.20
N LEU A 201 -1.36 18.96 14.56
CA LEU A 201 -1.71 20.00 15.52
C LEU A 201 -2.85 20.89 15.02
N ALA A 202 -2.87 21.23 13.72
CA ALA A 202 -3.96 21.98 13.12
C ALA A 202 -5.29 21.20 13.09
N MET A 203 -5.25 19.89 12.86
CA MET A 203 -6.42 19.03 12.84
C MET A 203 -7.07 18.87 14.22
N VAL A 204 -6.28 18.66 15.27
CA VAL A 204 -6.82 18.56 16.64
C VAL A 204 -7.22 19.92 17.21
N GLY A 205 -6.55 20.98 16.78
CA GLY A 205 -6.77 22.35 17.22
C GLY A 205 -6.49 22.58 18.71
N GLY A 206 -6.97 23.74 19.18
CA GLY A 206 -6.71 24.24 20.53
C GLY A 206 -5.44 25.08 20.61
N ASP A 207 -5.46 26.08 21.49
CA ASP A 207 -4.38 27.06 21.60
C ASP A 207 -3.04 26.40 21.97
N ASP A 208 -3.06 25.43 22.89
CA ASP A 208 -1.84 24.72 23.30
C ASP A 208 -1.16 23.99 22.14
N SER A 209 -1.93 23.29 21.30
CA SER A 209 -1.40 22.61 20.10
C SER A 209 -0.84 23.60 19.08
N LEU A 210 -1.54 24.71 18.84
CA LEU A 210 -1.10 25.71 17.84
C LEU A 210 0.07 26.57 18.33
N ASN A 211 0.20 26.76 19.64
CA ASN A 211 1.28 27.49 20.29
C ASN A 211 2.55 26.66 20.45
N LEU A 212 2.48 25.33 20.29
CA LEU A 212 3.66 24.49 20.28
C LEU A 212 4.65 24.89 19.18
N VAL A 213 4.14 25.28 18.00
CA VAL A 213 4.97 25.56 16.83
C VAL A 213 5.72 26.88 17.01
N ASP A 214 7.05 26.84 17.10
CA ASP A 214 7.89 28.04 17.06
C ASP A 214 7.99 28.57 15.63
N ARG A 215 7.10 29.52 15.32
CA ARG A 215 6.98 30.12 13.99
C ARG A 215 8.16 31.02 13.60
N ARG A 216 9.03 31.40 14.54
CA ARG A 216 10.16 32.29 14.23
C ARG A 216 11.37 31.51 13.75
N SER A 217 11.55 30.31 14.27
CA SER A 217 12.64 29.42 13.87
C SER A 217 12.27 28.51 12.70
N LEU A 218 10.98 28.33 12.41
CA LEU A 218 10.48 27.51 11.29
C LEU A 218 10.86 28.02 9.89
#